data_AF-A0A7W0UQI6-F1
#
_entry.id   AF-A0A7W0UQI6-F1
#
_cell.length_a   1.000
_cell.length_b   1.000
_cell.length_c   1.000
_cell.angle_alpha   90.00
_cell.angle_beta   90.00
_cell.angle_gamma   90.00
#
_symmetry.space_group_name_H-M   'P 1'
#
loop_
_entity.id
_entity.type
_entity.pdbx_description
1 polymer ?
#
loop_
_entity_poly.entity_id
_entity_poly.type
_entity_poly.pdbx_seq_one_letter_code
_entity_poly.pdbx_strand_id
1 'polypeptide(L)'
;MWSEVRSALHEGVWRGDVDAGDARAAHERLKRAPVQPITDDRLGDEAWRVADELGWAKTYDAEYLALARLLGCRFVTLDRRLRRGADRLGLVVSPNEL
;
A
#
# COMPACT_ATOMS: atom_id res chain seq x y z
N MET A 1 -3.33 3.56 -1.93
CA MET A 1 -4.19 2.71 -1.06
C MET A 1 -5.69 2.97 -1.23
N TRP A 2 -6.25 4.16 -0.96
CA TRP A 2 -7.71 4.38 -1.00
C TRP A 2 -8.30 4.20 -2.41
N SER A 3 -7.61 4.69 -3.44
CA SER A 3 -7.95 4.44 -4.85
C SER A 3 -7.86 2.95 -5.20
N GLU A 4 -6.79 2.28 -4.78
CA GLU A 4 -6.55 0.86 -5.05
C GLU A 4 -7.58 -0.06 -4.41
N VAL A 5 -7.94 0.13 -3.14
CA VAL A 5 -8.96 -0.72 -2.48
C VAL A 5 -10.32 -0.56 -3.16
N ARG A 6 -10.70 0.67 -3.53
CA ARG A 6 -11.93 0.92 -4.29
C ARG A 6 -11.89 0.26 -5.67
N SER A 7 -10.75 0.35 -6.35
CA SER A 7 -10.55 -0.29 -7.66
C SER A 7 -10.65 -1.81 -7.56
N ALA A 8 -9.99 -2.42 -6.57
CA ALA A 8 -9.98 -3.87 -6.38
C ALA A 8 -11.39 -4.41 -6.04
N LEU A 9 -12.13 -3.72 -5.16
CA LEU A 9 -13.52 -4.08 -4.86
C LEU A 9 -14.42 -3.97 -6.10
N HIS A 10 -14.29 -2.88 -6.85
CA HIS A 10 -15.09 -2.67 -8.06
C HIS A 10 -14.75 -3.69 -9.16
N GLU A 11 -13.47 -4.01 -9.33
CA GLU A 11 -13.01 -5.03 -10.27
C GLU A 11 -13.50 -6.43 -9.88
N GLY A 12 -13.45 -6.79 -8.58
CA GLY A 12 -13.97 -8.06 -8.09
C GLY A 12 -15.47 -8.25 -8.36
N VAL A 13 -16.27 -7.18 -8.21
CA VAL A 13 -17.69 -7.19 -8.59
C VAL A 13 -17.85 -7.35 -10.10
N TRP A 14 -17.07 -6.62 -10.89
CA TRP A 14 -17.12 -6.70 -12.35
C TRP A 14 -16.78 -8.11 -12.87
N ARG A 15 -15.85 -8.81 -12.23
CA ARG A 15 -15.48 -10.20 -12.56
C ARG A 15 -16.47 -11.25 -12.03
N GLY A 16 -17.37 -10.86 -11.12
CA GLY A 16 -18.27 -11.78 -10.43
C GLY A 16 -17.62 -12.57 -9.30
N ASP A 17 -16.40 -12.21 -8.89
CA ASP A 17 -15.67 -12.86 -7.80
C ASP A 17 -16.18 -12.42 -6.41
N VAL A 18 -16.84 -11.26 -6.34
CA VAL A 18 -17.37 -10.67 -5.10
C VAL A 18 -18.79 -10.18 -5.35
N ASP A 19 -19.72 -10.50 -4.44
CA ASP A 19 -21.07 -9.96 -4.48
C ASP A 19 -21.08 -8.43 -4.30
N ALA A 20 -21.98 -7.75 -5.01
CA ALA A 20 -22.05 -6.28 -4.97
C ALA A 20 -22.39 -5.73 -3.58
N GLY A 21 -23.22 -6.44 -2.82
CA GLY A 21 -23.56 -6.13 -1.43
C GLY A 21 -22.35 -6.28 -0.50
N ASP A 22 -21.61 -7.38 -0.65
CA ASP A 22 -20.38 -7.62 0.12
C ASP A 22 -19.29 -6.59 -0.19
N ALA A 23 -19.08 -6.25 -1.46
CA ALA A 23 -18.13 -5.22 -1.87
C ALA A 23 -18.50 -3.85 -1.30
N ARG A 24 -19.80 -3.51 -1.27
CA ARG A 24 -20.28 -2.27 -0.65
C ARG A 24 -20.08 -2.28 0.86
N ALA A 25 -20.37 -3.39 1.53
CA ALA A 25 -20.13 -3.54 2.97
C ALA A 25 -18.64 -3.43 3.31
N ALA A 26 -17.75 -4.02 2.50
CA ALA A 26 -16.30 -3.89 2.65
C ALA A 26 -15.83 -2.44 2.47
N HIS A 27 -16.34 -1.73 1.46
CA HIS A 27 -16.04 -0.31 1.26
C HIS A 27 -16.48 0.56 2.45
N GLU A 28 -17.66 0.29 3.02
CA GLU A 28 -18.14 0.98 4.22
C GLU A 28 -17.36 0.64 5.50
N ARG A 29 -16.82 -0.59 5.61
CA ARG A 29 -15.89 -0.96 6.68
C ARG A 29 -14.57 -0.21 6.56
N LEU A 30 -14.00 -0.07 5.36
CA LEU A 30 -12.78 0.68 5.13
C LEU A 30 -12.90 2.14 5.60
N LYS A 31 -14.04 2.79 5.34
CA LYS A 31 -14.28 4.18 5.78
C LYS A 31 -14.29 4.35 7.31
N ARG A 32 -14.58 3.28 8.06
CA ARG A 32 -14.63 3.27 9.52
C ARG A 32 -13.39 2.63 10.15
N ALA A 33 -12.47 2.11 9.35
CA ALA A 33 -11.26 1.49 9.85
C ALA A 33 -10.40 2.56 10.57
N PRO A 34 -9.68 2.20 11.64
CA PRO A 34 -8.81 3.12 12.38
C PRO A 34 -7.50 3.37 11.62
N VAL A 35 -7.60 3.69 10.32
CA VAL A 35 -6.49 4.04 9.44
C VAL A 35 -6.80 5.36 8.77
N GLN A 36 -5.78 6.21 8.64
CA GLN A 36 -5.93 7.54 8.09
C GLN A 36 -4.94 7.74 6.95
N PRO A 37 -5.33 8.48 5.89
CA PRO A 37 -4.39 8.88 4.86
C PRO A 37 -3.36 9.83 5.47
N ILE A 38 -2.10 9.60 5.16
CA ILE A 38 -1.00 10.49 5.55
C ILE A 38 -0.44 11.09 4.26
N THR A 39 -0.31 12.41 4.26
CA THR A 39 0.35 13.18 3.21
C THR A 39 1.65 13.74 3.76
N ASP A 40 2.74 13.66 2.99
CA ASP A 40 4.02 14.28 3.31
C ASP A 40 4.52 14.97 2.03
N ASP A 41 4.88 16.25 2.12
CA ASP A 41 5.31 17.04 0.96
C ASP A 41 6.61 16.48 0.33
N ARG A 42 7.39 15.70 1.10
CA ARG A 42 8.63 15.03 0.64
C ARG A 42 8.37 13.68 -0.02
N LEU A 43 7.13 13.20 -0.02
CA LEU A 43 6.80 11.84 -0.47
C LEU A 43 7.26 11.60 -1.92
N GLY A 44 7.08 12.57 -2.81
CA GLY A 44 7.48 12.45 -4.21
C GLY A 44 8.99 12.25 -4.37
N ASP A 45 9.78 13.11 -3.74
CA ASP A 45 11.25 13.05 -3.81
C ASP A 45 11.79 11.76 -3.17
N GLU A 46 11.23 11.37 -2.02
CA GLU A 46 11.65 10.14 -1.35
C GLU A 46 11.22 8.89 -2.14
N ALA A 47 10.05 8.89 -2.78
CA ALA A 47 9.62 7.82 -3.66
C ALA A 47 10.53 7.69 -4.89
N TRP A 48 10.99 8.81 -5.45
CA TRP A 48 11.98 8.81 -6.52
C TRP A 48 13.29 8.16 -6.07
N ARG A 49 13.82 8.61 -4.92
CA ARG A 49 15.06 8.07 -4.34
C ARG A 49 14.97 6.58 -4.03
N VAL A 50 13.83 6.13 -3.49
CA VAL A 50 13.57 4.71 -3.23
C VAL A 50 13.47 3.90 -4.53
N ALA A 51 12.83 4.44 -5.56
CA ALA A 51 12.76 3.78 -6.87
C ALA A 51 14.15 3.59 -7.48
N ASP A 52 15.03 4.60 -7.39
CA ASP A 52 16.42 4.51 -7.84
C ASP A 52 17.20 3.46 -7.03
N GLU A 53 17.09 3.48 -5.69
CA GLU A 53 17.78 2.54 -4.78
C GLU A 53 17.37 1.08 -5.03
N LEU A 54 16.10 0.85 -5.37
CA LEU A 54 15.54 -0.48 -5.63
C LEU A 54 15.60 -0.90 -7.10
N GLY A 55 15.98 0.00 -8.01
CA GLY A 55 16.00 -0.23 -9.46
C GLY A 55 14.60 -0.40 -10.06
N TRP A 56 13.60 0.33 -9.54
CA TRP A 56 12.22 0.25 -10.00
C TRP A 56 11.93 1.30 -11.07
N ALA A 57 11.29 0.88 -12.17
CA ALA A 57 10.96 1.77 -13.28
C ALA A 57 9.80 2.76 -13.02
N LYS A 58 9.07 2.61 -11.90
CA LYS A 58 7.87 3.39 -11.56
C LYS A 58 7.88 3.71 -10.06
N THR A 59 7.39 4.89 -9.71
CA THR A 59 7.35 5.40 -8.32
C THR A 59 6.11 4.97 -7.53
N TYR A 60 5.04 4.51 -8.18
CA TYR A 60 3.78 4.16 -7.49
C TYR A 60 3.98 3.16 -6.33
N ASP A 61 4.73 2.09 -6.57
CA ASP A 61 5.09 1.13 -5.52
C ASP A 61 6.09 1.72 -4.53
N ALA A 62 6.98 2.60 -4.99
CA ALA A 62 8.00 3.22 -4.15
C ALA A 62 7.41 4.19 -3.12
N GLU A 63 6.29 4.84 -3.42
CA GLU A 63 5.58 5.73 -2.50
C GLU A 63 5.22 5.03 -1.18
N TYR A 64 4.86 3.74 -1.22
CA TYR A 64 4.57 2.98 0.00
C TYR A 64 5.78 2.84 0.92
N LEU A 65 6.93 2.49 0.36
CA LEU A 65 8.17 2.30 1.11
C LEU A 65 8.77 3.65 1.54
N ALA A 66 8.65 4.67 0.69
CA ALA A 66 9.04 6.04 0.99
C ALA A 66 8.25 6.60 2.16
N LEU A 67 6.92 6.46 2.16
CA LEU A 67 6.09 6.92 3.27
C LEU A 67 6.45 6.20 4.58
N ALA A 68 6.66 4.88 4.55
CA ALA A 68 7.09 4.12 5.72
C ALA A 68 8.44 4.62 6.27
N ARG A 69 9.38 4.94 5.38
CA ARG A 69 10.68 5.50 5.75
C ARG A 69 10.56 6.91 6.34
N LEU A 70 9.74 7.78 5.75
CA LEU A 70 9.50 9.15 6.25
C LEU A 70 8.85 9.14 7.64
N LEU A 71 7.95 8.19 7.89
CA LEU A 71 7.28 8.01 9.18
C LEU A 71 8.10 7.23 10.20
N GLY A 72 9.24 6.66 9.80
CA GLY A 72 10.05 5.80 10.66
C GLY A 72 9.28 4.57 11.16
N CYS A 73 8.34 4.06 10.36
CA CYS A 73 7.45 2.97 10.74
C CYS A 73 7.72 1.69 9.94
N ARG A 74 7.14 0.59 10.43
CA ARG A 74 7.25 -0.72 9.81
C ARG A 74 6.22 -0.83 8.68
N PHE A 75 6.59 -1.54 7.62
CA PHE A 75 5.81 -1.72 6.40
C PHE A 75 5.32 -3.16 6.28
N VAL A 76 4.02 -3.29 5.99
CA VAL A 76 3.31 -4.57 5.84
C VAL A 76 2.69 -4.62 4.45
N THR A 77 2.91 -5.73 3.75
CA THR A 77 2.33 -5.96 2.42
C THR A 77 2.21 -7.46 2.12
N LEU A 78 1.25 -7.82 1.28
CA LEU A 78 1.14 -9.14 0.66
C LEU A 78 1.81 -9.19 -0.72
N ASP A 79 2.17 -8.04 -1.30
CA ASP A 79 2.88 -7.97 -2.57
C ASP A 79 4.35 -8.39 -2.38
N ARG A 80 4.77 -9.42 -3.12
CA ARG A 80 6.11 -10.00 -3.00
C ARG A 80 7.23 -9.06 -3.44
N ARG A 81 6.97 -8.17 -4.40
CA ARG A 81 7.96 -7.21 -4.89
C ARG A 81 8.17 -6.10 -3.87
N LEU A 82 7.09 -5.53 -3.34
CA LEU A 82 7.12 -4.57 -2.25
C LEU A 82 7.77 -5.16 -1.00
N ARG A 83 7.47 -6.43 -0.67
CA ARG A 83 8.09 -7.14 0.45
C ARG A 83 9.61 -7.22 0.31
N ARG A 84 10.12 -7.68 -0.84
CA ARG A 84 11.57 -7.73 -1.10
C ARG A 84 12.22 -6.36 -1.05
N GLY A 85 11.53 -5.33 -1.56
CA GLY A 85 12.01 -3.94 -1.47
C GLY A 85 12.11 -3.47 -0.02
N ALA A 86 11.07 -3.71 0.77
CA ALA A 86 11.03 -3.37 2.18
C ALA A 86 12.09 -4.12 3.00
N ASP A 87 12.34 -5.41 2.71
CA ASP A 87 13.39 -6.20 3.37
C ASP A 87 14.78 -5.56 3.12
N ARG A 88 15.05 -5.15 1.87
CA ARG A 88 16.30 -4.45 1.51
C ARG A 88 16.46 -3.10 2.23
N LEU A 89 15.36 -2.42 2.53
CA LEU A 89 15.35 -1.13 3.22
C LEU A 89 15.25 -1.26 4.76
N GLY A 90 15.15 -2.48 5.29
CA GLY A 90 14.99 -2.71 6.74
C GLY A 90 13.64 -2.26 7.30
N LEU A 91 12.59 -2.22 6.47
CA LEU A 91 11.27 -1.69 6.85
C LEU A 91 10.27 -2.79 7.25
N VAL A 92 10.59 -4.08 7.13
CA VAL A 92 9.56 -5.14 7.13
C VAL A 92 9.06 -5.57 8.51
N VAL A 93 7.76 -5.85 8.54
CA VAL A 93 7.08 -6.74 9.50
C VAL A 93 6.26 -7.77 8.71
N SER A 94 6.39 -9.05 9.02
CA SER A 94 5.44 -10.06 8.54
C SER A 94 4.10 -9.91 9.27
N PRO A 95 2.96 -10.26 8.66
CA PRO A 95 1.67 -10.24 9.37
C PRO A 95 1.64 -11.06 10.67
N ASN A 96 2.57 -12.01 10.85
CA ASN A 96 2.75 -12.80 12.07
C ASN A 96 3.63 -12.11 13.15
N GLU A 97 4.20 -10.94 12.86
CA GLU A 97 5.05 -10.14 13.75
C GLU A 97 4.36 -8.83 14.19
N LEU A 98 3.05 -8.71 13.90
CA LEU A 98 2.13 -7.70 14.45
C LEU A 98 1.44 -8.24 15.71
#